data_AF-A0A7E5WJR7-F1
#
_entry.id   AF-A0A7E5WJR7-F1
#
_cell.length_a   1.000
_cell.length_b   1.000
_cell.length_c   1.000
_cell.angle_alpha   90.00
_cell.angle_beta   90.00
_cell.angle_gamma   90.00
#
_symmetry.space_group_name_H-M   'P 1'
#
loop_
_entity.id
_entity.type
_entity.pdbx_description
1 polymer ?
#
loop_
_entity_poly.entity_id
_entity_poly.type
_entity_poly.pdbx_seq_one_letter_code
_entity_poly.pdbx_strand_id
1 'polypeptide(L)'
;MTVYITATVFGSKTQSQIFHSSPKMHGKIAFVLLCSFLCGVRCGNTRREQLCIDYYINGNFDLNEMPAKMFAVYYWPPNQRQRDSCETISFTRMTDPVEINKTFDCDIFDETDNMTSVQAEYINSAGKKTRLLYYGDDEVKNMYRACDKPISKYIFVKKNENYTLGINCSARGRGMLFAKFLPTSSEVEAVVKDIEIMSGREGSPDCPLKP
;
A
#
# COMPACT_ATOMS: atom_id res chain seq x y z
N MET A 1 -43.96 -9.72 0.03
CA MET A 1 -43.18 -10.74 -0.68
C MET A 1 -42.82 -11.80 0.34
N THR A 2 -43.51 -12.94 0.30
CA THR A 2 -43.50 -13.98 1.34
C THR A 2 -42.77 -15.19 0.80
N VAL A 3 -41.71 -15.64 1.45
CA VAL A 3 -40.97 -16.84 1.07
C VAL A 3 -41.52 -18.02 1.88
N TYR A 4 -42.08 -19.01 1.20
CA TYR A 4 -42.52 -20.27 1.80
C TYR A 4 -41.40 -21.31 1.65
N ILE A 5 -41.07 -22.00 2.75
CA ILE A 5 -40.20 -23.19 2.72
C ILE A 5 -41.04 -24.36 3.21
N THR A 6 -41.36 -25.27 2.30
CA THR A 6 -42.03 -26.55 2.58
C THR A 6 -40.97 -27.61 2.85
N ALA A 7 -41.07 -28.28 4.00
CA ALA A 7 -40.36 -29.53 4.28
C ALA A 7 -41.40 -30.62 4.57
N THR A 8 -41.38 -31.68 3.76
CA THR A 8 -42.32 -32.81 3.84
C THR A 8 -41.65 -33.96 4.60
N VAL A 9 -42.23 -34.37 5.73
CA VAL A 9 -41.96 -35.69 6.34
C VAL A 9 -43.28 -36.30 6.80
N PHE A 10 -43.44 -37.57 6.44
CA PHE A 10 -44.61 -38.43 6.57
C PHE A 10 -45.13 -38.61 8.00
N GLY A 11 -46.46 -38.67 8.14
CA GLY A 11 -47.14 -39.46 9.18
C GLY A 11 -47.75 -38.65 10.33
N SER A 12 -49.07 -38.81 10.48
CA SER A 12 -49.94 -38.36 11.58
C SER A 12 -50.39 -36.89 11.59
N LYS A 13 -51.73 -36.74 11.57
CA LYS A 13 -52.49 -35.53 11.96
C LYS A 13 -51.96 -35.07 13.33
N THR A 14 -51.84 -33.79 13.69
CA THR A 14 -52.95 -32.85 13.91
C THR A 14 -52.37 -31.51 14.41
N GLN A 15 -53.16 -30.43 14.27
CA GLN A 15 -53.11 -29.13 14.97
C GLN A 15 -51.97 -28.15 14.63
N SER A 16 -52.32 -27.19 13.77
CA SER A 16 -51.67 -25.88 13.68
C SER A 16 -51.86 -25.11 14.99
N GLN A 17 -50.83 -25.06 15.84
CA GLN A 17 -50.74 -24.05 16.88
C GLN A 17 -50.06 -22.81 16.32
N ILE A 18 -50.79 -21.70 16.28
CA ILE A 18 -50.25 -20.38 15.98
C ILE A 18 -49.43 -19.95 17.21
N PHE A 19 -48.11 -20.13 17.14
CA PHE A 19 -47.20 -19.46 18.06
C PHE A 19 -47.06 -18.01 17.61
N HIS A 20 -47.78 -17.10 18.29
CA HIS A 20 -47.40 -15.70 18.35
C HIS A 20 -46.08 -15.60 19.13
N SER A 21 -44.97 -15.85 18.46
CA SER A 21 -43.68 -15.38 18.95
C SER A 21 -43.57 -13.90 18.60
N SER A 22 -43.65 -13.04 19.62
CA SER A 22 -43.21 -11.65 19.49
C SER A 22 -41.82 -11.63 18.86
N PRO A 23 -41.55 -10.77 17.86
CA PRO A 23 -40.23 -10.66 17.29
C PRO A 23 -39.29 -10.22 18.41
N LYS A 24 -38.46 -11.17 18.88
CA LYS A 24 -37.48 -10.93 19.93
C LYS A 24 -36.68 -9.70 19.53
N MET A 25 -36.65 -8.74 20.44
CA MET A 25 -35.93 -7.46 20.43
C MET A 25 -34.39 -7.61 20.34
N HIS A 26 -33.91 -8.72 19.78
CA HIS A 26 -32.51 -9.12 19.68
C HIS A 26 -31.98 -8.98 18.24
N GLY A 27 -32.85 -9.02 17.23
CA GLY A 27 -32.45 -8.85 15.82
C GLY A 27 -32.04 -7.41 15.45
N LYS A 28 -32.60 -6.40 16.14
CA LYS A 28 -32.26 -4.98 15.90
C LYS A 28 -30.92 -4.58 16.52
N ILE A 29 -30.57 -5.16 17.67
CA ILE A 29 -29.31 -4.90 18.37
C ILE A 29 -28.12 -5.52 17.62
N ALA A 30 -28.30 -6.74 17.09
CA ALA A 30 -27.28 -7.41 16.28
C ALA A 30 -26.94 -6.62 15.00
N PHE A 31 -27.93 -5.98 14.36
CA PHE A 31 -27.72 -5.20 13.14
C PHE A 31 -26.97 -3.88 13.41
N VAL A 32 -27.28 -3.19 14.51
CA VAL A 32 -26.60 -1.94 14.91
C VAL A 32 -25.14 -2.19 15.32
N LEU A 33 -24.88 -3.29 16.03
CA LEU A 33 -23.51 -3.69 16.39
C LEU A 33 -22.67 -4.07 15.16
N LEU A 34 -23.26 -4.74 14.18
CA LEU A 34 -22.58 -5.10 12.93
C LEU A 34 -22.23 -3.86 12.08
N CYS A 35 -23.17 -2.90 11.94
CA CYS A 35 -22.91 -1.63 11.24
C CYS A 35 -21.85 -0.77 11.93
N SER A 36 -21.84 -0.70 13.27
CA SER A 36 -20.84 0.08 14.01
C SER A 36 -19.45 -0.57 13.97
N PHE A 37 -19.37 -1.90 13.96
CA PHE A 37 -18.09 -2.61 13.76
C PHE A 37 -17.53 -2.40 12.34
N LEU A 38 -18.38 -2.43 11.30
CA LEU A 38 -17.95 -2.25 9.92
C LEU A 38 -17.56 -0.80 9.58
N CYS A 39 -18.24 0.20 10.16
CA CYS A 39 -17.88 1.61 9.98
C CYS A 39 -16.60 2.00 10.74
N GLY A 40 -16.39 1.47 11.96
CA GLY A 40 -15.21 1.79 12.76
C GLY A 40 -13.88 1.37 12.13
N VAL A 41 -13.87 0.24 11.41
CA VAL A 41 -12.65 -0.31 10.79
C VAL A 41 -12.23 0.49 9.55
N ARG A 42 -13.18 1.05 8.78
CA ARG A 42 -12.86 1.86 7.59
C ARG A 42 -12.42 3.29 7.93
N CYS A 43 -13.07 3.95 8.89
CA CYS A 43 -12.69 5.32 9.31
C CYS A 43 -11.34 5.38 10.03
N GLY A 44 -10.91 4.31 10.71
CA GLY A 44 -9.62 4.26 11.40
C GLY A 44 -8.41 4.27 10.46
N ASN A 45 -8.53 3.65 9.29
CA ASN A 45 -7.43 3.56 8.32
C ASN A 45 -7.21 4.88 7.57
N THR A 46 -8.26 5.54 7.11
CA THR A 46 -8.17 6.83 6.41
C THR A 46 -7.58 7.91 7.32
N ARG A 47 -7.97 7.94 8.60
CA ARG A 47 -7.39 8.86 9.58
C ARG A 47 -5.89 8.62 9.80
N ARG A 48 -5.43 7.37 9.83
CA ARG A 48 -4.01 7.04 10.02
C ARG A 48 -3.17 7.36 8.78
N GLU A 49 -3.72 7.09 7.59
CA GLU A 49 -3.09 7.48 6.33
C GLU A 49 -2.93 9.00 6.27
N GLN A 50 -3.96 9.77 6.61
CA GLN A 50 -3.89 11.22 6.63
C GLN A 50 -2.86 11.74 7.64
N LEU A 51 -2.84 11.20 8.87
CA LEU A 51 -1.82 11.56 9.86
C LEU A 51 -0.39 11.27 9.38
N CYS A 52 -0.19 10.19 8.63
CA CYS A 52 1.09 9.91 8.00
C CYS A 52 1.44 10.96 6.94
N ILE A 53 0.48 11.31 6.07
CA ILE A 53 0.66 12.34 5.04
C ILE A 53 1.04 13.66 5.70
N ASP A 54 0.24 14.13 6.66
CA ASP A 54 0.45 15.40 7.35
C ASP A 54 1.82 15.49 8.04
N TYR A 55 2.33 14.35 8.53
CA TYR A 55 3.63 14.29 9.21
C TYR A 55 4.83 14.30 8.24
N TYR A 56 4.68 13.70 7.06
CA TYR A 56 5.79 13.51 6.12
C TYR A 56 5.83 14.48 4.95
N ILE A 57 4.78 15.28 4.77
CA ILE A 57 4.72 16.30 3.74
C ILE A 57 5.85 17.32 4.00
N ASN A 58 6.82 17.39 3.09
CA ASN A 58 7.96 18.28 3.12
C ASN A 58 8.48 18.64 1.70
N GLY A 59 7.57 19.09 0.84
CA GLY A 59 7.87 19.57 -0.51
C GLY A 59 7.64 18.54 -1.61
N ASN A 60 7.31 19.03 -2.80
CA ASN A 60 6.96 18.17 -3.91
C ASN A 60 8.20 17.53 -4.57
N PHE A 61 8.15 16.21 -4.73
CA PHE A 61 9.12 15.46 -5.54
C PHE A 61 8.53 15.18 -6.91
N ASP A 62 9.15 15.69 -7.97
CA ASP A 62 8.76 15.39 -9.34
C ASP A 62 9.17 13.96 -9.70
N LEU A 63 8.20 13.12 -10.08
CA LEU A 63 8.45 11.75 -10.50
C LEU A 63 9.39 11.67 -11.72
N ASN A 64 9.46 12.72 -12.55
CA ASN A 64 10.43 12.79 -13.64
C ASN A 64 11.88 12.85 -13.15
N GLU A 65 12.14 13.28 -11.92
CA GLU A 65 13.48 13.26 -11.33
C GLU A 65 13.94 11.86 -10.91
N MET A 66 13.06 10.85 -10.94
CA MET A 66 13.46 9.47 -10.65
C MET A 66 14.50 8.97 -11.66
N PRO A 67 15.68 8.53 -11.20
CA PRO A 67 16.66 7.88 -12.05
C PRO A 67 16.12 6.59 -12.64
N ALA A 68 16.58 6.22 -13.83
CA ALA A 68 16.17 4.98 -14.51
C ALA A 68 16.43 3.71 -13.69
N LYS A 69 17.34 3.76 -12.71
CA LYS A 69 17.69 2.64 -11.84
C LYS A 69 18.08 3.15 -10.45
N MET A 70 17.59 2.50 -9.41
CA MET A 70 18.03 2.71 -8.02
C MET A 70 18.11 1.39 -7.26
N PHE A 71 18.75 1.41 -6.10
CA PHE A 71 18.87 0.29 -5.17
C PHE A 71 18.05 0.59 -3.91
N ALA A 72 17.19 -0.32 -3.49
CA ALA A 72 16.57 -0.25 -2.16
C ALA A 72 17.56 -0.81 -1.12
N VAL A 73 18.17 0.09 -0.35
CA VAL A 73 19.29 -0.23 0.55
C VAL A 73 18.88 -0.33 2.01
N TYR A 74 17.71 0.22 2.36
CA TYR A 74 17.20 0.19 3.72
C TYR A 74 15.67 0.30 3.73
N TYR A 75 14.99 -0.50 4.55
CA TYR A 75 13.55 -0.46 4.77
C TYR A 75 13.24 0.00 6.20
N TRP A 76 12.16 0.75 6.36
CA TRP A 76 11.70 1.24 7.65
C TRP A 76 10.23 0.88 7.92
N PRO A 77 9.86 0.42 9.12
CA PRO A 77 10.75 -0.03 10.18
C PRO A 77 11.64 -1.18 9.70
N PRO A 78 12.79 -1.41 10.36
CA PRO A 78 13.76 -2.40 9.90
C PRO A 78 13.09 -3.76 9.79
N ASN A 79 13.23 -4.40 8.64
CA ASN A 79 12.80 -5.79 8.52
C ASN A 79 13.84 -6.64 9.23
N GLN A 80 13.42 -7.45 10.21
CA GLN A 80 14.32 -8.36 10.94
C GLN A 80 14.98 -9.43 10.05
N ARG A 81 14.62 -9.49 8.75
CA ARG A 81 15.21 -10.41 7.78
C ARG A 81 16.11 -9.64 6.84
N GLN A 82 17.42 -9.79 7.04
CA GLN A 82 18.41 -9.43 6.05
C GLN A 82 18.17 -10.28 4.78
N ARG A 83 18.07 -9.61 3.63
CA ARG A 83 17.96 -10.24 2.31
C ARG A 83 19.36 -10.55 1.79
N ASP A 84 19.47 -11.49 0.87
CA ASP A 84 20.76 -11.88 0.28
C ASP A 84 21.37 -10.81 -0.64
N SER A 85 20.55 -9.86 -1.13
CA SER A 85 20.98 -8.76 -2.00
C SER A 85 20.03 -7.57 -1.94
N CYS A 86 20.55 -6.39 -2.29
CA CYS A 86 19.74 -5.17 -2.36
C CYS A 86 18.82 -5.22 -3.58
N GLU A 87 17.55 -4.89 -3.38
CA GLU A 87 16.59 -4.89 -4.48
C GLU A 87 16.98 -3.82 -5.49
N THR A 88 17.10 -4.23 -6.75
CA THR A 88 17.33 -3.32 -7.86
C THR A 88 15.98 -2.95 -8.46
N ILE A 89 15.69 -1.65 -8.51
CA ILE A 89 14.43 -1.14 -9.02
C ILE A 89 14.72 -0.33 -10.28
N SER A 90 14.11 -0.73 -11.39
CA SER A 90 14.15 0.00 -12.64
C SER A 90 12.93 0.91 -12.73
N PHE A 91 13.15 2.17 -13.11
CA PHE A 91 12.09 3.16 -13.29
C PHE A 91 12.00 3.56 -14.76
N THR A 92 10.80 3.50 -15.31
CA THR A 92 10.50 3.89 -16.70
C THR A 92 9.38 4.90 -16.69
N ARG A 93 9.59 6.06 -17.31
CA ARG A 93 8.52 7.06 -17.48
C ARG A 93 7.49 6.51 -18.46
N MET A 94 6.22 6.66 -18.11
CA MET A 94 5.09 6.22 -18.92
C MET A 94 4.31 7.46 -19.36
N THR A 95 4.09 7.61 -20.66
CA THR A 95 3.41 8.78 -21.24
C THR A 95 2.19 8.43 -22.08
N ASP A 96 2.06 7.17 -22.50
CA ASP A 96 0.93 6.68 -23.28
C ASP A 96 -0.06 5.93 -22.35
N PRO A 97 -1.26 6.49 -22.09
CA PRO A 97 -2.30 5.82 -21.30
C PRO A 97 -2.67 4.43 -21.82
N VAL A 98 -2.61 4.20 -23.14
CA VAL A 98 -2.90 2.89 -23.75
C VAL A 98 -1.84 1.86 -23.37
N GLU A 99 -0.56 2.25 -23.35
CA GLU A 99 0.53 1.39 -22.91
C GLU A 99 0.39 1.02 -21.43
N ILE A 100 0.00 1.99 -20.59
CA ILE A 100 -0.14 1.74 -19.17
C ILE A 100 -1.35 0.82 -18.88
N ASN A 101 -2.49 1.07 -19.53
CA ASN A 101 -3.66 0.17 -19.50
C ASN A 101 -3.26 -1.26 -19.86
N LYS A 102 -2.53 -1.45 -20.96
CA LYS A 102 -2.06 -2.77 -21.41
C LYS A 102 -1.10 -3.42 -20.41
N THR A 103 -0.28 -2.62 -19.73
CA THR A 103 0.76 -3.14 -18.83
C THR A 103 0.20 -3.57 -17.49
N PHE A 104 -0.83 -2.86 -17.00
CA PHE A 104 -1.45 -3.14 -15.71
C PHE A 104 -2.77 -3.91 -15.82
N ASP A 105 -3.35 -4.01 -17.02
CA ASP A 105 -4.56 -4.76 -17.37
C ASP A 105 -5.83 -4.28 -16.65
N CYS A 106 -5.98 -2.96 -16.51
CA CYS A 106 -7.06 -2.35 -15.72
C CYS A 106 -7.50 -1.00 -16.29
N ASP A 107 -8.81 -0.72 -16.25
CA ASP A 107 -9.42 0.55 -16.67
C ASP A 107 -9.32 1.63 -15.57
N ILE A 108 -8.09 2.00 -15.19
CA ILE A 108 -7.82 3.04 -14.16
C ILE A 108 -7.54 4.42 -14.75
N PHE A 109 -7.44 4.52 -16.09
CA PHE A 109 -6.67 5.59 -16.74
C PHE A 109 -7.41 6.90 -16.97
N ASP A 110 -8.75 6.94 -16.80
CA ASP A 110 -9.50 8.20 -16.80
C ASP A 110 -8.94 9.20 -15.76
N GLU A 111 -8.31 8.73 -14.68
CA GLU A 111 -7.73 9.58 -13.63
C GLU A 111 -6.28 10.04 -13.91
N THR A 112 -5.59 9.46 -14.90
CA THR A 112 -4.14 9.68 -15.11
C THR A 112 -3.80 10.45 -16.38
N ASP A 113 -4.79 10.75 -17.22
CA ASP A 113 -4.61 11.25 -18.60
C ASP A 113 -3.80 12.55 -18.76
N ASN A 114 -3.41 13.22 -17.67
CA ASN A 114 -2.52 14.38 -17.70
C ASN A 114 -1.48 14.40 -16.56
N MET A 115 -1.30 13.29 -15.85
CA MET A 115 -0.41 13.23 -14.69
C MET A 115 0.92 12.57 -15.03
N THR A 116 2.00 13.05 -14.40
CA THR A 116 3.30 12.37 -14.49
C THR A 116 3.18 10.95 -13.96
N SER A 117 3.62 9.98 -14.76
CA SER A 117 3.52 8.54 -14.45
C SER A 117 4.85 7.83 -14.64
N VAL A 118 5.24 7.01 -13.67
CA VAL A 118 6.48 6.23 -13.68
C VAL A 118 6.18 4.78 -13.27
N GLN A 119 6.53 3.84 -14.13
CA GLN A 119 6.55 2.43 -13.80
C GLN A 119 7.83 2.11 -13.01
N ALA A 120 7.68 1.44 -11.87
CA ALA A 120 8.78 0.78 -11.16
C ALA A 120 8.71 -0.74 -11.38
N GLU A 121 9.86 -1.36 -11.61
CA GLU A 121 9.96 -2.79 -11.88
C GLU A 121 11.10 -3.42 -11.06
N TYR A 122 10.82 -4.53 -10.37
CA TYR A 122 11.78 -5.22 -9.50
C TYR A 122 11.48 -6.73 -9.39
N ILE A 123 12.41 -7.52 -8.83
CA ILE A 123 12.26 -8.97 -8.65
C ILE A 123 12.03 -9.24 -7.17
N ASN A 124 10.80 -9.56 -6.78
CA ASN A 124 10.52 -9.80 -5.37
C ASN A 124 11.25 -11.02 -4.80
N SER A 125 11.17 -11.22 -3.48
CA SER A 125 11.83 -12.31 -2.76
C SER A 125 11.44 -13.73 -3.22
N ALA A 126 10.37 -13.88 -3.99
CA ALA A 126 9.96 -15.16 -4.59
C ALA A 126 10.50 -15.33 -6.03
N GLY A 127 11.41 -14.46 -6.49
CA GLY A 127 11.94 -14.47 -7.85
C GLY A 127 10.95 -13.95 -8.90
N LYS A 128 9.81 -13.40 -8.49
CA LYS A 128 8.78 -12.92 -9.42
C LYS A 128 8.98 -11.44 -9.75
N LYS A 129 9.05 -11.17 -11.05
CA LYS A 129 9.00 -9.83 -11.62
C LYS A 129 7.70 -9.12 -11.23
N THR A 130 7.83 -7.98 -10.57
CA THR A 130 6.73 -7.16 -10.05
C THR A 130 6.81 -5.78 -10.65
N ARG A 131 5.67 -5.25 -11.11
CA ARG A 131 5.53 -3.89 -11.62
C ARG A 131 4.62 -3.09 -10.70
N LEU A 132 4.97 -1.82 -10.51
CA LEU A 132 4.18 -0.82 -9.79
C LEU A 132 4.08 0.41 -10.69
N LEU A 133 2.98 1.13 -10.62
CA LEU A 133 2.84 2.43 -11.27
C LEU A 133 2.75 3.50 -10.19
N TYR A 134 3.65 4.47 -10.23
CA TYR A 134 3.55 5.70 -9.46
C TYR A 134 3.01 6.81 -10.35
N TYR A 135 2.05 7.59 -9.87
CA TYR A 135 1.49 8.71 -10.63
C TYR A 135 1.02 9.87 -9.76
N GLY A 136 0.94 11.06 -10.35
CA GLY A 136 0.47 12.29 -9.72
C GLY A 136 1.54 13.38 -9.71
N ASP A 137 1.08 14.63 -9.79
CA ASP A 137 1.96 15.80 -9.83
C ASP A 137 2.05 16.52 -8.47
N ASP A 138 1.08 16.26 -7.58
CA ASP A 138 1.08 16.76 -6.20
C ASP A 138 2.05 15.99 -5.32
N GLU A 139 2.41 16.55 -4.18
CA GLU A 139 3.39 15.98 -3.26
C GLU A 139 3.10 14.51 -2.87
N VAL A 140 1.83 14.17 -2.65
CA VAL A 140 1.39 12.80 -2.42
C VAL A 140 1.14 12.11 -3.75
N LYS A 141 1.95 11.09 -4.04
CA LYS A 141 1.83 10.24 -5.22
C LYS A 141 0.89 9.07 -4.97
N ASN A 142 0.20 8.65 -6.00
CA ASN A 142 -0.54 7.41 -6.00
C ASN A 142 0.38 6.27 -6.44
N MET A 143 0.22 5.10 -5.84
CA MET A 143 0.91 3.87 -6.23
C MET A 143 -0.12 2.79 -6.51
N TYR A 144 -0.04 2.25 -7.70
CA TYR A 144 -0.87 1.16 -8.17
C TYR A 144 -0.06 -0.11 -8.39
N ARG A 145 -0.66 -1.26 -8.07
CA ARG A 145 -0.03 -2.58 -8.19
C ARG A 145 -0.81 -3.55 -9.07
N ALA A 146 -2.14 -3.60 -8.95
CA ALA A 146 -3.04 -4.51 -9.67
C ALA A 146 -4.51 -4.08 -9.46
N CYS A 147 -5.42 -4.48 -10.35
CA CYS A 147 -6.84 -4.06 -10.34
C CYS A 147 -7.62 -4.42 -9.08
N ASP A 148 -7.25 -5.52 -8.45
CA ASP A 148 -7.91 -5.99 -7.23
C ASP A 148 -7.30 -5.37 -5.96
N LYS A 149 -6.32 -4.47 -6.09
CA LYS A 149 -5.62 -3.84 -4.97
C LYS A 149 -5.99 -2.37 -4.85
N PRO A 150 -6.14 -1.86 -3.62
CA PRO A 150 -6.36 -0.44 -3.41
C PRO A 150 -5.14 0.37 -3.86
N ILE A 151 -5.41 1.55 -4.43
CA ILE A 151 -4.37 2.55 -4.70
C ILE A 151 -3.76 2.98 -3.37
N SER A 152 -2.44 2.94 -3.29
CA SER A 152 -1.71 3.37 -2.11
C SER A 152 -1.22 4.80 -2.25
N LYS A 153 -1.07 5.52 -1.13
CA LYS A 153 -0.50 6.87 -1.07
C LYS A 153 0.98 6.80 -0.69
N TYR A 154 1.81 7.45 -1.50
CA TYR A 154 3.26 7.51 -1.35
C TYR A 154 3.76 8.95 -1.28
N ILE A 155 4.80 9.19 -0.48
CA ILE A 155 5.56 10.44 -0.49
C ILE A 155 7.01 10.09 -0.82
N PHE A 156 7.65 10.89 -1.67
CA PHE A 156 9.07 10.78 -1.97
C PHE A 156 9.78 12.02 -1.45
N VAL A 157 10.82 11.83 -0.65
CA VAL A 157 11.61 12.91 -0.05
C VAL A 157 13.05 12.76 -0.50
N LYS A 158 13.55 13.74 -1.24
CA LYS A 158 14.98 13.81 -1.59
C LYS A 158 15.78 14.10 -0.32
N LYS A 159 16.68 13.20 0.07
CA LYS A 159 17.54 13.39 1.24
C LYS A 159 18.84 14.09 0.87
N ASN A 160 19.39 13.75 -0.29
CA ASN A 160 20.49 14.46 -0.93
C ASN A 160 20.50 14.10 -2.44
N GLU A 161 21.59 14.39 -3.15
CA GLU A 161 21.70 14.10 -4.58
C GLU A 161 21.67 12.60 -4.92
N ASN A 162 22.02 11.73 -3.97
CA ASN A 162 22.20 10.29 -4.18
C ASN A 162 21.10 9.43 -3.54
N TYR A 163 20.36 10.00 -2.59
CA TYR A 163 19.40 9.29 -1.77
C TYR A 163 18.00 9.90 -1.82
N THR A 164 17.01 9.04 -2.05
CA THR A 164 15.58 9.38 -1.99
C THR A 164 14.89 8.45 -1.01
N LEU A 165 14.11 9.00 -0.09
CA LEU A 165 13.26 8.25 0.83
C LEU A 165 11.85 8.15 0.25
N GLY A 166 11.38 6.93 -0.03
CA GLY A 166 9.96 6.68 -0.32
C GLY A 166 9.20 6.24 0.92
N ILE A 167 8.03 6.78 1.17
CA ILE A 167 7.20 6.53 2.35
C ILE A 167 5.81 6.10 1.91
N ASN A 168 5.36 4.92 2.31
CA ASN A 168 4.03 4.40 2.03
C ASN A 168 3.08 4.70 3.18
N CYS A 169 2.22 5.71 3.02
CA CYS A 169 1.26 6.10 4.04
C CYS A 169 0.06 5.15 4.15
N SER A 170 -0.34 4.51 3.06
CA SER A 170 -1.34 3.42 3.11
C SER A 170 -0.83 2.19 3.87
N ALA A 171 0.49 2.04 3.99
CA ALA A 171 1.15 1.00 4.79
C ALA A 171 1.68 1.53 6.14
N ARG A 172 1.05 2.57 6.70
CA ARG A 172 1.37 3.14 8.03
C ARG A 172 2.77 3.77 8.11
N GLY A 173 3.21 4.43 7.04
CA GLY A 173 4.49 5.14 7.01
C GLY A 173 5.69 4.22 6.84
N ARG A 174 5.52 3.03 6.24
CA ARG A 174 6.64 2.16 5.90
C ARG A 174 7.53 2.86 4.88
N GLY A 175 8.80 3.05 5.22
CA GLY A 175 9.80 3.73 4.43
C GLY A 175 10.69 2.79 3.64
N MET A 176 11.30 3.30 2.58
CA MET A 176 12.35 2.66 1.83
C MET A 176 13.36 3.72 1.38
N LEU A 177 14.62 3.53 1.72
CA LEU A 177 15.70 4.38 1.26
C LEU A 177 16.23 3.84 -0.06
N PHE A 178 16.12 4.66 -1.10
CA PHE A 178 16.65 4.39 -2.43
C PHE A 178 17.99 5.10 -2.61
N ALA A 179 18.97 4.40 -3.16
CA ALA A 179 20.27 4.94 -3.54
C ALA A 179 20.48 4.86 -5.06
N LYS A 180 21.11 5.89 -5.66
CA LYS A 180 21.43 5.92 -7.10
C LYS A 180 22.51 4.91 -7.51
N PHE A 181 23.41 4.61 -6.59
CA PHE A 181 24.46 3.59 -6.72
C PHE A 181 24.33 2.58 -5.58
N LEU A 182 25.11 1.51 -5.62
CA LEU A 182 25.19 0.57 -4.51
C LEU A 182 26.23 1.07 -3.49
N PRO A 183 25.81 1.61 -2.34
CA PRO A 183 26.72 2.22 -1.36
C PRO A 183 27.38 1.18 -0.46
N THR A 184 28.26 1.65 0.42
CA THR A 184 28.81 0.86 1.54
C THR A 184 27.88 0.88 2.75
N SER A 185 28.04 -0.07 3.68
CA SER A 185 27.25 -0.09 4.92
C SER A 185 27.43 1.16 5.77
N SER A 186 28.66 1.65 5.91
CA SER A 186 28.96 2.84 6.71
C SER A 186 28.31 4.10 6.15
N GLU A 187 28.25 4.22 4.82
CA GLU A 187 27.57 5.31 4.15
C GLU A 187 26.05 5.27 4.38
N VAL A 188 25.43 4.09 4.24
CA VAL A 188 24.00 3.94 4.52
C VAL A 188 23.68 4.25 5.97
N GLU A 189 24.49 3.75 6.91
CA GLU A 189 24.31 4.05 8.33
C GLU A 189 24.43 5.55 8.64
N ALA A 190 25.37 6.25 8.02
CA ALA A 190 25.51 7.70 8.19
C ALA A 190 24.26 8.43 7.71
N VAL A 191 23.78 8.13 6.51
CA VAL A 191 22.56 8.73 5.95
C VAL A 191 21.33 8.38 6.80
N VAL A 192 21.21 7.13 7.25
CA VAL A 192 20.07 6.68 8.08
C VAL A 192 20.05 7.37 9.43
N LYS A 193 21.21 7.61 10.06
CA LYS A 193 21.31 8.35 11.34
C LYS A 193 20.84 9.79 11.22
N ASP A 194 21.02 10.41 10.06
CA ASP A 194 20.58 11.79 9.80
C ASP A 194 19.08 11.89 9.45
N ILE A 195 18.42 10.76 9.21
CA ILE A 195 16.98 10.71 8.97
C ILE A 195 16.28 10.48 10.31
N GLU A 196 15.73 11.54 10.90
CA GLU A 196 15.13 11.51 12.25
C GLU A 196 14.21 10.30 12.48
N ILE A 197 13.31 10.00 11.53
CA ILE A 197 12.37 8.87 11.66
C ILE A 197 13.02 7.49 11.62
N MET A 198 14.20 7.35 11.01
CA MET A 198 14.95 6.10 10.94
C MET A 198 16.01 6.03 12.05
N SER A 199 16.38 7.18 12.62
CA SER A 199 17.27 7.28 13.77
C SER A 199 16.57 6.81 15.05
N GLY A 200 17.28 6.03 15.89
CA GLY A 200 16.80 5.69 17.24
C GLY A 200 16.01 4.39 17.41
N ARG A 201 15.92 3.51 16.39
CA ARG A 201 15.52 2.10 16.60
C ARG A 201 16.51 1.17 15.90
N GLU A 202 16.94 0.13 16.60
CA GLU A 202 17.90 -0.85 16.09
C GLU A 202 17.42 -1.46 14.77
N GLY A 203 18.25 -1.37 13.74
CA GLY A 203 18.01 -1.94 12.42
C GLY A 203 19.28 -1.93 11.60
N SER A 204 19.60 -3.06 10.96
CA SER A 204 20.71 -3.20 10.02
C SER A 204 20.25 -2.97 8.58
N PRO A 205 21.15 -2.64 7.64
CA PRO A 205 20.83 -2.67 6.21
C PRO A 205 20.18 -3.99 5.80
N ASP A 206 19.21 -3.92 4.89
CA ASP A 206 18.42 -5.08 4.47
C ASP A 206 19.19 -6.03 3.53
N CYS A 207 20.45 -5.74 3.18
CA CYS A 207 21.23 -6.52 2.23
C CYS A 207 22.74 -6.39 2.48
N PRO A 208 23.55 -7.34 1.95
CA PRO A 208 24.99 -7.16 1.86
C PRO A 208 25.29 -5.98 0.94
N LEU A 209 25.72 -4.88 1.55
CA LEU A 209 26.32 -3.76 0.86
C LEU A 209 27.79 -4.11 0.61
N LYS A 210 28.36 -3.60 -0.49
CA LYS A 210 29.78 -3.87 -0.78
C LYS A 210 30.64 -3.21 0.31
N PRO A 211 31.71 -3.89 0.79
CA PRO A 211 32.70 -3.26 1.65
C PRO A 211 33.49 -2.18 0.90
#